data_AF-A0A8K0Y485-F1
#
_entry.id   AF-A0A8K0Y485-F1
#
_cell.length_a   1.000
_cell.length_b   1.000
_cell.length_c   1.000
_cell.angle_alpha   90.00
_cell.angle_beta   90.00
_cell.angle_gamma   90.00
#
_symmetry.space_group_name_H-M   'P 1'
#
loop_
_entity.id
_entity.type
_entity.pdbx_description
1 polymer ?
#
loop_
_entity_poly.entity_id
_entity_poly.type
_entity_poly.pdbx_seq_one_letter_code
_entity_poly.pdbx_strand_id
1 'polypeptide(L)'
;MAGMPSFAQSMNTYVIKNPAGGQAYNVNYTLTGATVNDMLINTHETSLVISINSTSDGNLIIDLPRTLIDAKAGANDDQFIVLLDDTYSNYHESKTGTDRTLSIAFTNGTERIEVIGTQVLPEFGSLSFIVLAVSILS
;
A
#
# COMPACT_ATOMS: atom_id res chain seq x y z
N MET A 1 22.69 27.24 -19.88
CA MET A 1 21.62 26.53 -19.14
C MET A 1 22.31 25.51 -18.26
N ALA A 2 22.47 25.80 -16.97
CA ALA A 2 22.99 24.81 -16.03
C ALA A 2 21.94 23.70 -15.89
N GLY A 3 22.31 22.46 -16.21
CA GLY A 3 21.48 21.31 -15.89
C GLY A 3 21.23 21.33 -14.39
N MET A 4 19.96 21.36 -13.98
CA MET A 4 19.62 21.18 -12.58
C MET A 4 20.15 19.81 -12.16
N PRO A 5 20.89 19.70 -11.05
CA PRO A 5 21.25 18.39 -10.52
C PRO A 5 19.95 17.64 -10.19
N SER A 6 19.76 16.49 -10.84
CA SER A 6 18.78 15.50 -10.39
C SER A 6 19.30 14.96 -9.07
N PHE A 7 18.79 15.49 -7.97
CA PHE A 7 18.96 14.86 -6.66
C PHE A 7 18.17 13.56 -6.73
N ALA A 8 18.84 12.46 -7.08
CA ALA A 8 18.25 11.14 -6.95
C ALA A 8 17.85 10.96 -5.48
N GLN A 9 16.56 11.05 -5.19
CA GLN A 9 16.07 10.64 -3.87
C GLN A 9 16.42 9.17 -3.70
N SER A 10 16.99 8.82 -2.54
CA SER A 10 17.37 7.44 -2.27
C SER A 10 16.10 6.58 -2.17
N MET A 11 15.97 5.63 -3.09
CA MET A 11 14.93 4.61 -3.04
C MET A 11 15.31 3.60 -1.95
N ASN A 12 14.43 3.42 -0.98
CA ASN A 12 14.56 2.47 0.11
C ASN A 12 13.64 1.27 -0.15
N THR A 13 13.92 0.15 0.51
CA THR A 13 13.06 -1.04 0.46
C THR A 13 12.74 -1.50 1.87
N TYR A 14 11.45 -1.67 2.17
CA TYR A 14 10.98 -2.31 3.39
C TYR A 14 10.52 -3.73 3.08
N VAL A 15 10.84 -4.69 3.95
CA VAL A 15 10.44 -6.10 3.78
C VAL A 15 9.30 -6.42 4.71
N ILE A 16 8.10 -6.52 4.16
CA ILE A 16 6.89 -6.90 4.90
C ILE A 16 6.77 -8.42 4.88
N LYS A 17 6.76 -9.03 6.06
CA LYS A 17 6.60 -10.48 6.20
C LYS A 17 5.12 -10.81 6.39
N ASN A 18 4.64 -11.83 5.69
CA ASN A 18 3.30 -12.37 5.92
C ASN A 18 3.23 -12.96 7.35
N PRO A 19 2.32 -12.48 8.23
CA PRO A 19 2.15 -13.02 9.57
C PRO A 19 1.76 -14.50 9.58
N ALA A 20 1.09 -14.99 8.53
CA ALA A 20 0.69 -16.39 8.37
C ALA A 20 1.83 -17.30 7.86
N GLY A 21 3.00 -16.74 7.54
CA GLY A 21 4.22 -17.47 7.20
C GLY A 21 4.58 -17.54 5.71
N GLY A 22 5.87 -17.81 5.45
CA GLY A 22 6.40 -18.26 4.16
C GLY A 22 6.67 -17.22 3.07
N GLN A 23 5.97 -16.08 3.07
CA GLN A 23 6.09 -15.07 2.01
C GLN A 23 6.51 -13.70 2.55
N ALA A 24 7.41 -13.03 1.85
CA ALA A 24 7.83 -11.67 2.12
C ALA A 24 7.63 -10.79 0.88
N TYR A 25 7.26 -9.55 1.10
CA TYR A 25 7.00 -8.55 0.07
C TYR A 25 8.00 -7.42 0.22
N ASN A 26 8.70 -7.11 -0.87
CA ASN A 26 9.57 -5.96 -0.94
C ASN A 26 8.73 -4.76 -1.37
N VAL A 27 8.67 -3.75 -0.53
CA VAL A 27 7.97 -2.49 -0.78
C VAL A 27 9.01 -1.41 -0.97
N ASN A 28 9.09 -0.87 -2.18
CA ASN A 28 10.00 0.23 -2.47
C ASN A 28 9.34 1.54 -2.09
N TYR A 29 10.12 2.45 -1.51
CA TYR A 29 9.61 3.76 -1.14
C TYR A 29 10.68 4.84 -1.15
N THR A 30 10.23 6.07 -1.30
CA THR A 30 11.00 7.29 -1.12
C THR A 30 10.29 8.15 -0.08
N LEU A 31 11.04 8.65 0.89
CA LEU A 31 10.50 9.45 1.98
C LEU A 31 11.36 10.69 2.19
N THR A 32 10.72 11.85 2.28
CA THR A 32 11.35 13.11 2.70
C THR A 32 10.70 13.63 3.96
N GLY A 33 11.46 14.32 4.82
CA GLY A 33 10.93 14.94 6.04
C GLY A 33 10.63 13.96 7.18
N ALA A 34 10.84 12.66 6.98
CA ALA A 34 10.64 11.64 8.00
C ALA A 34 11.54 10.41 7.79
N THR A 35 11.59 9.54 8.80
CA THR A 35 12.12 8.17 8.69
C THR A 35 11.01 7.15 8.91
N VAL A 36 11.06 6.01 8.24
CA VAL A 36 10.15 4.89 8.52
C VAL A 36 10.65 4.15 9.76
N ASN A 37 9.75 3.95 10.72
CA ASN A 37 10.00 3.13 11.90
C ASN A 37 9.57 1.68 11.64
N ASP A 38 8.37 1.47 11.09
CA ASP A 38 7.80 0.16 10.82
C ASP A 38 6.74 0.22 9.70
N MET A 39 6.48 -0.90 9.05
CA MET A 39 5.35 -1.12 8.16
C MET A 39 4.67 -2.45 8.50
N LEU A 40 3.39 -2.37 8.89
CA LEU A 40 2.62 -3.51 9.35
C LEU A 40 1.35 -3.67 8.52
N ILE A 41 1.09 -4.90 8.07
CA ILE A 41 -0.21 -5.25 7.47
C ILE A 41 -1.18 -5.59 8.58
N ASN A 42 -2.32 -4.90 8.59
CA ASN A 42 -3.46 -5.24 9.42
C ASN A 42 -4.48 -6.02 8.57
N THR A 43 -4.52 -7.34 8.76
CA THR A 43 -5.47 -8.22 8.06
C THR A 43 -6.91 -8.06 8.53
N HIS A 44 -7.16 -7.48 9.71
CA HIS A 44 -8.51 -7.24 10.21
C HIS A 44 -9.15 -6.00 9.59
N GLU A 45 -8.34 -4.96 9.39
CA GLU A 45 -8.78 -3.68 8.81
C GLU A 45 -8.49 -3.58 7.31
N THR A 46 -7.82 -4.60 6.74
CA THR A 46 -7.44 -4.65 5.33
C THR A 46 -6.56 -3.46 4.93
N SER A 47 -5.58 -3.15 5.80
CA SER A 47 -4.76 -1.96 5.68
C SER A 47 -3.27 -2.23 5.83
N LEU A 48 -2.47 -1.30 5.31
CA LEU A 48 -1.04 -1.17 5.56
C LEU A 48 -0.81 0.06 6.43
N VAL A 49 -0.28 -0.15 7.63
CA VAL A 49 0.07 0.90 8.58
C VAL A 49 1.57 1.17 8.50
N ILE A 50 1.94 2.37 8.09
CA ILE A 50 3.31 2.86 8.03
C ILE A 50 3.52 3.82 9.22
N SER A 51 4.35 3.40 10.16
CA SER A 51 4.77 4.23 11.29
C SER A 51 5.99 5.03 10.88
N ILE A 52 5.92 6.36 11.01
CA ILE A 52 7.01 7.28 10.66
C ILE A 52 7.43 8.12 11.86
N ASN A 53 8.66 8.62 11.83
CA ASN A 53 9.12 9.70 12.68
C ASN A 53 9.32 10.94 11.81
N SER A 54 8.37 11.86 11.82
CA SER A 54 8.46 13.10 11.07
C SER A 54 9.29 14.15 11.80
N THR A 55 10.12 14.86 11.03
CA THR A 55 10.99 15.96 11.51
C THR A 55 10.71 17.26 10.75
N SER A 56 10.04 17.17 9.60
CA SER A 56 9.52 18.28 8.82
C SER A 56 8.32 17.81 7.99
N ASP A 57 7.66 18.74 7.30
CA ASP A 57 6.72 18.41 6.23
C ASP A 57 7.43 17.56 5.16
N GLY A 58 6.68 16.67 4.53
CA GLY A 58 7.26 15.61 3.73
C GLY A 58 6.29 14.96 2.76
N ASN A 59 6.81 13.99 2.03
CA ASN A 59 6.07 13.18 1.08
C ASN A 59 6.59 11.75 1.11
N LEU A 60 5.66 10.81 1.19
CA LEU A 60 5.91 9.38 1.01
C LEU A 60 5.50 9.00 -0.41
N ILE A 61 6.43 8.49 -1.20
CA ILE A 61 6.15 7.79 -2.46
C ILE A 61 6.39 6.31 -2.20
N ILE A 62 5.39 5.47 -2.42
CA ILE A 62 5.45 4.05 -2.06
C ILE A 62 4.88 3.19 -3.19
N ASP A 63 5.62 2.17 -3.59
CA ASP A 63 5.22 1.17 -4.57
C ASP A 63 4.63 -0.04 -3.85
N LEU A 64 3.32 -0.22 -3.98
CA LEU A 64 2.56 -1.28 -3.36
C LEU A 64 2.30 -2.41 -4.37
N PRO A 65 2.88 -3.61 -4.17
CA PRO A 65 2.51 -4.76 -4.97
C PRO A 65 1.04 -5.09 -4.77
N ARG A 66 0.27 -5.30 -5.84
CA ARG A 66 -1.15 -5.67 -5.77
C ARG A 66 -1.39 -7.02 -5.08
N THR A 67 -0.36 -7.86 -5.04
CA THR A 67 -0.35 -9.14 -4.29
C THR A 67 -0.20 -8.94 -2.79
N LEU A 68 0.30 -7.80 -2.34
CA LEU A 68 0.39 -7.40 -0.93
C LEU A 68 -0.87 -6.66 -0.49
N ILE A 69 -1.31 -5.66 -1.25
CA ILE A 69 -2.47 -4.84 -0.94
C ILE A 69 -3.07 -4.29 -2.23
N ASP A 70 -4.39 -4.35 -2.39
CA ASP A 70 -5.07 -3.74 -3.53
C ASP A 70 -6.45 -3.19 -3.13
N ALA A 71 -7.00 -2.32 -3.97
CA ALA A 71 -8.35 -1.81 -3.89
C ALA A 71 -9.09 -2.15 -5.18
N LYS A 72 -10.10 -3.00 -5.06
CA LYS A 72 -10.82 -3.66 -6.16
C LYS A 72 -12.33 -3.62 -5.92
N ALA A 73 -13.08 -3.23 -6.96
CA ALA A 73 -14.52 -3.43 -7.05
C ALA A 73 -14.79 -4.52 -8.09
N GLY A 74 -14.75 -5.78 -7.64
CA GLY A 74 -14.76 -6.95 -8.53
C GLY A 74 -13.51 -6.98 -9.42
N ALA A 75 -13.71 -7.00 -10.74
CA ALA A 75 -12.60 -7.00 -11.70
C ALA A 75 -11.98 -5.62 -11.91
N ASN A 76 -12.64 -4.53 -11.49
CA ASN A 76 -12.20 -3.16 -11.72
C ASN A 76 -11.37 -2.62 -10.54
N ASP A 77 -10.49 -1.67 -10.82
CA ASP A 77 -9.73 -1.00 -9.76
C ASP A 77 -10.62 0.00 -9.04
N ASP A 78 -10.55 -0.01 -7.71
CA ASP A 78 -11.17 0.99 -6.85
C ASP A 78 -10.09 1.89 -6.23
N GLN A 79 -10.51 2.83 -5.39
CA GLN A 79 -9.63 3.75 -4.67
C GLN A 79 -9.21 3.17 -3.31
N PHE A 80 -7.99 3.48 -2.91
CA PHE A 80 -7.58 3.31 -1.52
C PHE A 80 -8.20 4.42 -0.67
N ILE A 81 -8.31 4.15 0.63
CA ILE A 81 -8.49 5.20 1.63
C ILE A 81 -7.14 5.42 2.29
N VAL A 82 -6.70 6.68 2.39
CA VAL A 82 -5.45 7.03 3.06
C VAL A 82 -5.77 7.89 4.27
N LEU A 83 -5.23 7.51 5.43
CA LEU A 83 -5.34 8.25 6.67
C LEU A 83 -3.95 8.73 7.12
N LEU A 84 -3.90 9.96 7.64
CA LEU A 84 -2.77 10.50 8.39
C LEU A 84 -3.25 10.72 9.82
N ASP A 85 -2.66 10.01 10.78
CA ASP A 85 -3.08 10.01 12.19
C ASP A 85 -4.61 9.88 12.34
N ASP A 86 -5.17 8.83 11.75
CA ASP A 86 -6.59 8.47 11.74
C ASP A 86 -7.53 9.50 11.03
N THR A 87 -6.97 10.47 10.30
CA THR A 87 -7.72 11.49 9.54
C THR A 87 -7.56 11.31 8.04
N TYR A 88 -8.66 11.40 7.27
CA TYR A 88 -8.63 11.28 5.81
C TYR A 88 -7.66 12.26 5.15
N SER A 89 -6.86 11.74 4.23
CA SER A 89 -5.93 12.51 3.43
C SER A 89 -6.05 12.22 1.94
N ASN A 90 -5.67 13.21 1.14
CA ASN A 90 -5.58 13.06 -0.30
C ASN A 90 -4.24 12.46 -0.68
N TYR A 91 -4.22 11.78 -1.83
CA TYR A 91 -3.02 11.18 -2.37
C TYR A 91 -3.08 11.20 -3.91
N HIS A 92 -1.91 11.09 -4.54
CA HIS A 92 -1.82 10.81 -5.97
C HIS A 92 -1.48 9.35 -6.21
N GLU A 93 -1.96 8.81 -7.32
CA GLU A 93 -1.81 7.40 -7.64
C GLU A 93 -1.43 7.17 -9.10
N SER A 94 -0.52 6.23 -9.32
CA SER A 94 -0.26 5.59 -10.60
C SER A 94 -0.48 4.08 -10.47
N LYS A 95 -1.00 3.45 -11.52
CA LYS A 95 -1.40 2.04 -11.51
C LYS A 95 -0.75 1.29 -12.65
N THR A 96 -0.20 0.12 -12.36
CA THR A 96 0.18 -0.88 -13.36
C THR A 96 -0.62 -2.16 -13.13
N GLY A 97 -0.42 -3.19 -13.95
CA GLY A 97 -1.04 -4.50 -13.72
C GLY A 97 -0.55 -5.23 -12.48
N THR A 98 0.61 -4.85 -11.94
CA THR A 98 1.27 -5.53 -10.82
C THR A 98 1.37 -4.67 -9.56
N ASP A 99 1.39 -3.36 -9.70
CA ASP A 99 1.70 -2.42 -8.62
C ASP A 99 0.76 -1.21 -8.61
N ARG A 100 0.65 -0.59 -7.43
CA ARG A 100 -0.02 0.69 -7.18
C ARG A 100 1.00 1.61 -6.51
N THR A 101 1.37 2.70 -7.17
CA THR A 101 2.29 3.68 -6.60
C THR A 101 1.50 4.84 -6.03
N LEU A 102 1.64 5.11 -4.73
CA LEU A 102 0.98 6.22 -4.04
C LEU A 102 1.99 7.33 -3.71
N SER A 103 1.58 8.59 -3.84
CA SER A 103 2.30 9.76 -3.31
C SER A 103 1.41 10.46 -2.29
N ILE A 104 1.88 10.51 -1.05
CA ILE A 104 1.12 10.98 0.12
C ILE A 104 1.92 12.07 0.82
N ALA A 105 1.43 13.30 0.76
CA ALA A 105 2.01 14.42 1.48
C ALA A 105 1.57 14.39 2.95
N PHE A 106 2.48 14.73 3.86
CA PHE A 106 2.21 14.81 5.30
C PHE A 106 2.91 16.02 5.92
N THR A 107 2.45 16.43 7.10
CA THR A 107 3.01 17.56 7.85
C THR A 107 3.94 17.08 8.97
N ASN A 108 4.79 17.98 9.46
CA ASN A 108 5.56 17.73 10.67
C ASN A 108 4.63 17.38 11.84
N GLY A 109 4.99 16.36 12.60
CA GLY A 109 4.18 15.80 13.68
C GLY A 109 3.33 14.60 13.28
N THR A 110 3.24 14.26 11.98
CA THR A 110 2.58 13.01 11.57
C THR A 110 3.41 11.81 12.02
N GLU A 111 2.75 10.83 12.65
CA GLU A 111 3.37 9.63 13.19
C GLU A 111 2.90 8.37 12.47
N ARG A 112 1.70 8.40 11.88
CA ARG A 112 1.09 7.26 11.21
C ARG A 112 0.51 7.64 9.86
N ILE A 113 0.86 6.85 8.85
CA ILE A 113 0.19 6.83 7.54
C ILE A 113 -0.46 5.46 7.40
N GLU A 114 -1.77 5.42 7.13
CA GLU A 114 -2.49 4.17 6.93
C GLU A 114 -3.11 4.14 5.53
N VAL A 115 -2.89 3.05 4.80
CA VAL A 115 -3.45 2.80 3.47
C VAL A 115 -4.41 1.62 3.58
N ILE A 116 -5.69 1.88 3.39
CA ILE A 116 -6.77 0.88 3.50
C ILE A 116 -7.21 0.49 2.10
N GLY A 117 -7.18 -0.81 1.80
CA GLY A 117 -7.63 -1.40 0.56
C GLY A 117 -8.90 -2.23 0.73
N THR A 118 -9.20 -3.04 -0.28
CA THR A 118 -10.27 -4.05 -0.23
C THR A 118 -9.72 -5.45 0.00
N GLN A 119 -8.41 -5.64 -0.10
CA GLN A 119 -7.71 -6.89 0.16
C GLN A 119 -6.27 -6.62 0.62
N VAL A 120 -5.78 -7.43 1.56
CA VAL A 120 -4.37 -7.46 1.99
C VAL A 120 -3.90 -8.89 2.14
N LEU A 121 -2.69 -9.16 1.64
CA LEU A 121 -2.10 -10.48 1.46
C LEU A 121 -3.04 -11.42 0.68
N PRO A 122 -2.54 -12.51 0.07
CA PRO A 122 -3.43 -13.53 -0.42
C PRO A 122 -4.14 -14.14 0.79
N GLU A 123 -5.47 -13.98 0.85
CA GLU A 123 -6.28 -14.91 1.59
C GLU A 123 -6.02 -16.30 0.97
N PHE A 124 -5.21 -17.12 1.63
CA PHE A 124 -5.14 -18.54 1.28
C PHE A 124 -6.52 -19.13 1.59
N GLY A 125 -7.45 -19.10 0.64
CA GLY A 125 -8.75 -19.78 0.80
C GLY A 125 -9.94 -19.26 0.00
N SER A 126 -9.94 -18.04 -0.55
CA SER A 126 -11.05 -17.55 -1.38
C SER A 126 -10.98 -18.09 -2.82
N LEU A 127 -10.77 -19.41 -2.94
CA LEU A 127 -11.27 -20.20 -4.06
C LEU A 127 -12.81 -20.29 -3.99
N SER A 128 -13.51 -19.16 -3.95
CA SER A 128 -14.95 -19.17 -4.26
C SER A 128 -15.13 -19.11 -5.77
N PHE A 129 -14.68 -20.16 -6.46
CA PHE A 129 -15.35 -20.53 -7.70
C PHE A 129 -16.75 -20.99 -7.29
N ILE A 130 -17.77 -20.20 -7.58
CA ILE A 130 -19.13 -20.72 -7.64
C ILE A 130 -19.10 -21.83 -8.70
N VAL A 131 -19.07 -23.09 -8.27
CA VAL A 131 -19.44 -24.20 -9.14
C VAL A 131 -20.93 -24.02 -9.38
N LEU A 132 -21.29 -23.52 -10.57
CA LEU A 132 -22.67 -23.50 -11.01
C LEU A 132 -23.10 -24.96 -11.21
N ALA A 133 -23.84 -25.52 -10.26
CA ALA A 133 -24.45 -26.83 -10.40
C ALA A 133 -25.55 -26.74 -11.46
N VAL A 134 -25.23 -27.11 -12.71
CA VAL A 134 -26.26 -27.38 -13.71
C VAL A 134 -26.64 -28.85 -13.58
N SER A 135 -27.66 -29.13 -12.78
CA SER A 135 -28.48 -30.33 -12.95
C SER A 135 -29.55 -30.02 -13.98
N ILE A 136 -29.43 -30.52 -15.20
CA ILE A 136 -30.58 -30.65 -16.11
C ILE A 136 -30.66 -32.07 -16.68
N LEU A 137 -31.74 -32.73 -16.25
CA LEU A 137 -32.49 -33.82 -16.88
C LEU A 137 -31.94 -35.26 -16.77
N SER A 138 -32.74 -36.00 -15.97
CA SER A 138 -33.13 -37.42 -16.00
C SER A 138 -32.61 -38.35 -17.07
#